data_AF-A0A110B4Y8-F1
#
_entry.id   AF-A0A110B4Y8-F1
#
_cell.length_a   1.000
_cell.length_b   1.000
_cell.length_c   1.000
_cell.angle_alpha   90.00
_cell.angle_beta   90.00
_cell.angle_gamma   90.00
#
_symmetry.space_group_name_H-M   'P 1'
#
loop_
_entity.id
_entity.type
_entity.pdbx_description
1 polymer ?
#
loop_
_entity_poly.entity_id
_entity_poly.type
_entity_poly.pdbx_seq_one_letter_code
_entity_poly.pdbx_strand_id
1 'polypeptide(L)'
;MNDDLGSVWVIDDDRSIRWVLEKALQRAGYRVRCFDNADHALEGLQHELPAALITDIRMPGTDGHELLARTRAQCPELPVIVITAYSDLDAAVSSYEGGAFEYLPKPFDVGEAVDLIHRAVASRQPSQHRAEQPEATTEILGEATAMQEVFRAIGRLSRSSVTVLINGESGTGKELVARALHRHSPRSSGPFVALNMAAIPHDLMESELFGHEKGAFTGAQQTRRGRFEQADGGTLFLDEIGDMPADLQTRLLRVLADGQFYRVGSHTAMQVDVRIIAATHQDMDKRVAAGLFREDLYHRLNVIRIQLPALRQRREDIPLLAKHFLATAAQELNVEPKVLNPVVEKMLMELDWPGNVRQLENTCRWLTVMASGQEVVPEDLPAQLRDSGRNSCQHAEQESSQQLDAANHASHKSEPDDYAGNDELTTNSDDWTRPLALWAEKTLANGNHHILDDALPKLERTLINAALAYTQGHRQEAARLLGWGRNTLTRKIKELNIGEN
;
A
#
# COMPACT_ATOMS: atom_id res chain seq x y z
N MET A 1 -19.83 -35.44 28.01
CA MET A 1 -18.93 -34.96 29.07
C MET A 1 -18.55 -33.55 28.66
N ASN A 2 -19.05 -32.53 29.37
CA ASN A 2 -18.58 -31.16 29.17
C ASN A 2 -17.17 -31.11 29.76
N ASP A 3 -16.15 -31.06 28.92
CA ASP A 3 -14.85 -30.59 29.36
C ASP A 3 -15.04 -29.14 29.84
N ASP A 4 -14.77 -28.88 31.12
CA ASP A 4 -14.83 -27.54 31.69
C ASP A 4 -13.66 -26.76 31.08
N LEU A 5 -13.92 -25.98 30.03
CA LEU A 5 -12.94 -25.26 29.20
C LEU A 5 -12.10 -24.21 29.97
N GLY A 6 -12.33 -24.07 31.29
CA GLY A 6 -11.65 -23.13 32.16
C GLY A 6 -12.41 -21.81 32.34
N SER A 7 -11.91 -20.95 33.25
CA SER A 7 -12.46 -19.62 33.48
C SER A 7 -11.73 -18.57 32.63
N VAL A 8 -12.48 -17.64 32.01
CA VAL A 8 -11.93 -16.53 31.21
C VAL A 8 -12.34 -15.22 31.86
N TRP A 9 -11.39 -14.31 32.04
CA TRP A 9 -11.66 -13.01 32.67
C TRP A 9 -11.67 -11.92 31.62
N VAL A 10 -12.68 -11.05 31.67
CA VAL A 10 -12.85 -9.93 30.73
C VAL A 10 -12.80 -8.62 31.51
N ILE A 11 -11.83 -7.77 31.19
CA ILE A 11 -11.65 -6.44 31.78
C ILE A 11 -11.84 -5.40 30.67
N ASP A 12 -12.86 -4.55 30.79
CA ASP A 12 -13.11 -3.44 29.86
C ASP A 12 -14.00 -2.42 30.58
N ASP A 13 -13.76 -1.12 30.43
CA ASP A 13 -14.57 -0.09 31.05
C ASP A 13 -15.94 0.05 30.36
N ASP A 14 -16.03 -0.30 29.08
CA ASP A 14 -17.27 -0.33 28.32
C ASP A 14 -18.13 -1.55 28.68
N ARG A 15 -19.27 -1.27 29.31
CA ARG A 15 -20.29 -2.27 29.68
C ARG A 15 -20.82 -3.06 28.48
N SER A 16 -20.92 -2.42 27.32
CA SER A 16 -21.44 -3.03 26.09
C SER A 16 -20.50 -4.12 25.61
N ILE A 17 -19.20 -3.83 25.57
CA ILE A 17 -18.16 -4.77 25.14
C ILE A 17 -18.08 -5.95 26.11
N ARG A 18 -18.08 -5.68 27.43
CA ARG A 18 -18.11 -6.75 28.45
C ARG A 18 -19.31 -7.67 28.28
N TRP A 19 -20.50 -7.11 28.09
CA TRP A 19 -21.72 -7.91 27.95
C TRP A 19 -21.71 -8.78 26.70
N VAL A 20 -21.25 -8.24 25.56
CA VAL A 20 -21.15 -8.99 24.30
C VAL A 20 -20.16 -10.15 24.43
N LEU A 21 -18.96 -9.88 24.95
CA LEU A 21 -17.93 -10.91 25.17
C LEU A 21 -18.37 -11.95 26.19
N GLU A 22 -19.01 -11.54 27.29
CA GLU A 22 -19.56 -12.45 28.29
C GLU A 22 -20.55 -13.45 27.67
N LYS A 23 -21.51 -12.96 26.88
CA LYS A 23 -22.52 -13.82 26.25
C LYS A 23 -21.92 -14.74 25.20
N ALA A 24 -20.96 -14.25 24.43
CA ALA A 24 -20.27 -15.06 23.42
C ALA A 24 -19.50 -16.22 24.06
N LEU A 25 -18.73 -15.93 25.11
CA LEU A 25 -17.88 -16.92 25.76
C LEU A 25 -18.66 -17.92 26.61
N GLN A 26 -19.75 -17.49 27.25
CA GLN A 26 -20.69 -18.40 27.91
C GLN A 26 -21.31 -19.39 26.91
N ARG A 27 -21.66 -18.93 25.70
CA ARG A 27 -22.16 -19.82 24.62
C ARG A 27 -21.10 -20.78 24.11
N ALA A 28 -19.83 -20.37 24.11
CA ALA A 28 -18.69 -21.21 23.75
C ALA A 28 -18.27 -22.20 24.87
N GLY A 29 -18.92 -22.15 26.05
CA GLY A 29 -18.72 -23.11 27.14
C GLY A 29 -17.71 -22.68 28.22
N TYR A 30 -17.23 -21.43 28.19
CA TYR A 30 -16.33 -20.88 29.20
C TYR A 30 -17.08 -20.30 30.41
N ARG A 31 -16.46 -20.38 31.60
CA ARG A 31 -16.93 -19.62 32.77
C ARG A 31 -16.35 -18.21 32.72
N VAL A 32 -17.19 -17.19 32.56
CA VAL A 32 -16.73 -15.81 32.36
C VAL A 32 -16.87 -15.01 33.65
N ARG A 33 -15.82 -14.24 34.00
CA ARG A 33 -15.87 -13.23 35.05
C ARG A 33 -15.49 -11.87 34.47
N CYS A 34 -16.34 -10.87 34.68
CA CYS A 34 -16.13 -9.53 34.13
C CYS A 34 -15.70 -8.54 35.21
N PHE A 35 -14.78 -7.64 34.87
CA PHE A 35 -14.29 -6.55 35.71
C PHE A 35 -14.41 -5.23 34.95
N ASP A 36 -14.74 -4.15 35.65
CA ASP A 36 -14.82 -2.80 35.08
C ASP A 36 -13.54 -1.97 35.27
N ASN A 37 -12.57 -2.51 36.03
CA ASN A 37 -11.25 -1.92 36.19
C ASN A 37 -10.17 -3.00 36.38
N ALA A 38 -8.94 -2.62 36.05
CA ALA A 38 -7.76 -3.48 36.18
C ALA A 38 -7.41 -3.81 37.64
N ASP A 39 -7.70 -2.92 38.59
CA ASP A 39 -7.31 -3.12 40.01
C ASP A 39 -8.06 -4.29 40.65
N HIS A 40 -9.37 -4.41 40.45
CA HIS A 40 -10.15 -5.55 40.93
C HIS A 40 -9.75 -6.86 40.26
N ALA A 41 -9.29 -6.80 39.00
CA ALA A 41 -8.77 -7.97 38.32
C ALA A 41 -7.43 -8.42 38.92
N LEU A 42 -6.52 -7.49 39.24
CA LEU A 42 -5.26 -7.78 39.92
C LEU A 42 -5.47 -8.38 41.32
N GLU A 43 -6.42 -7.86 42.10
CA GLU A 43 -6.80 -8.45 43.40
C GLU A 43 -7.37 -9.86 43.23
N GLY A 44 -8.19 -10.07 42.19
CA GLY A 44 -8.71 -11.37 41.82
C GLY A 44 -7.59 -12.37 41.53
N LEU A 45 -6.58 -11.97 40.75
CA LEU A 45 -5.47 -12.83 40.32
C LEU A 45 -4.64 -13.38 41.49
N GLN A 46 -4.68 -12.73 42.66
CA GLN A 46 -4.04 -13.24 43.88
C GLN A 46 -4.75 -14.48 44.46
N HIS A 47 -6.02 -14.68 44.13
CA HIS A 47 -6.88 -15.72 44.72
C HIS A 47 -7.19 -16.85 43.73
N GLU A 48 -7.39 -16.53 42.45
CA GLU A 48 -7.77 -17.47 41.41
C GLU A 48 -7.09 -17.11 40.09
N LEU A 49 -6.58 -18.11 39.36
CA LEU A 49 -5.97 -17.91 38.06
C LEU A 49 -6.91 -18.36 36.93
N PRO A 50 -7.31 -17.46 36.00
CA PRO A 50 -8.07 -17.86 34.84
C PRO A 50 -7.24 -18.68 33.85
N ALA A 51 -7.93 -19.32 32.91
CA ALA A 51 -7.33 -19.97 31.75
C ALA A 51 -6.84 -18.94 30.70
N ALA A 52 -7.51 -17.80 30.57
CA ALA A 52 -7.09 -16.67 29.75
C ALA A 52 -7.64 -15.35 30.32
N LEU A 53 -6.89 -14.26 30.09
CA LEU A 53 -7.29 -12.90 30.45
C LEU A 53 -7.56 -12.09 29.17
N ILE A 54 -8.62 -11.31 29.14
CA ILE A 54 -8.90 -10.30 28.12
C ILE A 54 -8.96 -8.94 28.79
N THR A 55 -8.19 -7.97 28.31
CA THR A 55 -8.20 -6.61 28.85
C THR A 55 -8.24 -5.55 27.75
N ASP A 56 -8.99 -4.47 27.93
CA ASP A 56 -8.76 -3.25 27.14
C ASP A 56 -7.40 -2.61 27.53
N ILE A 57 -6.75 -1.92 26.59
CA ILE A 57 -5.59 -1.07 26.86
C ILE A 57 -6.04 0.19 27.57
N ARG A 58 -7.01 0.91 26.98
CA ARG A 58 -7.35 2.26 27.45
C ARG A 58 -8.48 2.20 28.47
N MET A 59 -8.11 2.11 29.76
CA MET A 59 -9.05 2.14 30.87
C MET A 59 -8.71 3.26 31.86
N PRO A 60 -9.71 3.87 32.53
CA PRO A 60 -9.46 4.83 33.60
C PRO A 60 -8.80 4.16 34.81
N GLY A 61 -7.74 4.77 35.34
CA GLY A 61 -6.95 4.22 36.45
C GLY A 61 -5.73 3.46 35.94
N THR A 62 -5.56 2.21 36.38
CA THR A 62 -4.48 1.33 35.89
C THR A 62 -4.74 0.93 34.44
N ASP A 63 -3.85 1.33 33.54
CA ASP A 63 -3.90 1.03 32.10
C ASP A 63 -3.70 -0.49 31.85
N GLY A 64 -4.30 -1.02 30.78
CA GLY A 64 -4.16 -2.41 30.36
C GLY A 64 -2.70 -2.84 30.10
N HIS A 65 -1.82 -1.92 29.68
CA HIS A 65 -0.39 -2.20 29.58
C HIS A 65 0.26 -2.46 30.95
N GLU A 66 -0.12 -1.69 31.97
CA GLU A 66 0.38 -1.87 33.32
C GLU A 66 -0.19 -3.16 33.95
N LEU A 67 -1.46 -3.46 33.69
CA LEU A 67 -2.08 -4.75 34.03
C LEU A 67 -1.32 -5.92 33.40
N LEU A 68 -0.99 -5.84 32.11
CA LEU A 68 -0.23 -6.86 31.39
C LEU A 68 1.17 -7.05 32.01
N ALA A 69 1.90 -5.96 32.26
CA ALA A 69 3.23 -5.99 32.85
C ALA A 69 3.22 -6.65 34.25
N ARG A 70 2.26 -6.27 35.11
CA ARG A 70 2.10 -6.86 36.45
C ARG A 70 1.66 -8.32 36.39
N THR A 71 0.70 -8.66 35.53
CA THR A 71 0.21 -10.03 35.35
C THR A 71 1.33 -10.94 34.88
N ARG A 72 2.17 -10.48 33.95
CA ARG A 72 3.31 -11.26 33.45
C ARG A 72 4.39 -11.44 34.50
N ALA A 73 4.62 -10.44 35.35
CA ALA A 73 5.58 -10.55 36.46
C ALA A 73 5.13 -11.57 37.53
N GLN A 74 3.81 -11.66 37.79
CA GLN A 74 3.24 -12.56 38.80
C GLN A 74 2.94 -13.96 38.24
N CYS A 75 2.49 -14.05 36.99
CA CYS A 75 2.00 -15.27 36.34
C CYS A 75 2.43 -15.32 34.86
N PRO A 76 3.68 -15.72 34.55
CA PRO A 76 4.23 -15.70 33.19
C PRO A 76 3.53 -16.65 32.20
N GLU A 77 2.83 -17.67 32.69
CA GLU A 77 2.15 -18.70 31.90
C GLU A 77 0.70 -18.34 31.54
N LEU A 78 0.15 -17.25 32.09
CA LEU A 78 -1.22 -16.83 31.81
C LEU A 78 -1.27 -16.09 30.45
N PRO A 79 -1.96 -16.63 29.42
CA PRO A 79 -2.14 -15.92 28.17
C PRO A 79 -3.06 -14.72 28.38
N VAL A 80 -2.53 -13.53 28.07
CA VAL A 80 -3.26 -12.26 28.12
C VAL A 80 -3.55 -11.80 26.70
N ILE A 81 -4.82 -11.63 26.37
CA ILE A 81 -5.30 -11.06 25.13
C ILE A 81 -5.66 -9.61 25.42
N VAL A 82 -5.26 -8.71 24.53
CA VAL A 82 -5.46 -7.30 24.76
C VAL A 82 -6.33 -6.71 23.65
N ILE A 83 -7.42 -6.08 24.05
CA ILE A 83 -8.34 -5.34 23.19
C ILE A 83 -7.87 -3.89 23.13
N THR A 84 -7.98 -3.27 21.97
CA THR A 84 -7.36 -1.96 21.72
C THR A 84 -8.02 -1.23 20.56
N ALA A 85 -8.00 0.09 20.56
CA ALA A 85 -8.25 0.91 19.38
C ALA A 85 -6.91 1.53 18.95
N TYR A 86 -6.18 0.89 18.04
CA TYR A 86 -4.98 1.51 17.46
C TYR A 86 -5.40 2.47 16.36
N SER A 87 -4.93 3.70 16.39
CA SER A 87 -5.00 4.62 15.25
C SER A 87 -3.61 4.89 14.66
N ASP A 88 -2.56 4.41 15.33
CA ASP A 88 -1.17 4.59 14.98
C ASP A 88 -0.36 3.30 15.17
N LEU A 89 0.71 3.19 14.39
CA LEU A 89 1.55 2.01 14.35
C LEU A 89 2.37 1.78 15.62
N ASP A 90 2.90 2.84 16.24
CA ASP A 90 3.80 2.69 17.38
C ASP A 90 3.04 2.17 18.60
N ALA A 91 1.78 2.58 18.79
CA ALA A 91 0.86 1.99 19.77
C ALA A 91 0.59 0.51 19.46
N ALA A 92 0.39 0.16 18.18
CA ALA A 92 0.20 -1.22 17.74
C ALA A 92 1.43 -2.08 18.00
N VAL A 93 2.65 -1.58 17.79
CA VAL A 93 3.88 -2.35 17.99
C VAL A 93 4.30 -2.42 19.46
N SER A 94 4.24 -1.31 20.21
CA SER A 94 4.53 -1.26 21.66
C SER A 94 3.65 -2.24 22.44
N SER A 95 2.43 -2.43 21.95
CA SER A 95 1.55 -3.49 22.38
C SER A 95 2.19 -4.87 22.21
N TYR A 96 2.53 -5.31 21.00
CA TYR A 96 3.20 -6.61 20.82
C TYR A 96 4.50 -6.76 21.64
N GLU A 97 5.21 -5.68 21.91
CA GLU A 97 6.39 -5.68 22.78
C GLU A 97 6.09 -5.94 24.26
N GLY A 98 4.91 -5.55 24.75
CA GLY A 98 4.44 -5.77 26.13
C GLY A 98 4.29 -7.25 26.53
N GLY A 99 4.27 -8.16 25.56
CA GLY A 99 4.25 -9.61 25.79
C GLY A 99 2.87 -10.19 26.09
N ALA A 100 1.82 -9.59 25.54
CA ALA A 100 0.53 -10.24 25.43
C ALA A 100 0.62 -11.45 24.48
N PHE A 101 -0.34 -12.36 24.64
CA PHE A 101 -0.54 -13.51 23.77
C PHE A 101 -0.96 -13.07 22.36
N GLU A 102 -1.99 -12.23 22.26
CA GLU A 102 -2.48 -11.69 20.99
C GLU A 102 -3.30 -10.40 21.21
N TYR A 103 -3.40 -9.56 20.18
CA TYR A 103 -4.11 -8.28 20.22
C TYR A 103 -5.35 -8.27 19.32
N LEU A 104 -6.47 -7.73 19.83
CA LEU A 104 -7.77 -7.65 19.17
C LEU A 104 -8.23 -6.18 19.00
N PRO A 105 -8.25 -5.62 17.77
CA PRO A 105 -8.59 -4.24 17.51
C PRO A 105 -10.11 -4.03 17.58
N LYS A 106 -10.54 -2.88 18.08
CA LYS A 106 -11.92 -2.40 17.98
C LYS A 106 -12.10 -1.70 16.62
N PRO A 107 -13.18 -1.98 15.86
CA PRO A 107 -14.21 -2.99 16.09
C PRO A 107 -13.73 -4.41 15.72
N PHE A 108 -14.16 -5.42 16.48
CA PHE A 108 -13.85 -6.83 16.23
C PHE A 108 -15.11 -7.68 16.05
N ASP A 109 -14.96 -8.80 15.34
CA ASP A 109 -15.99 -9.83 15.30
C ASP A 109 -15.95 -10.69 16.56
N VAL A 110 -17.14 -11.04 17.06
CA VAL A 110 -17.29 -11.81 18.30
C VAL A 110 -16.80 -13.25 18.14
N GLY A 111 -16.96 -13.84 16.95
CA GLY A 111 -16.42 -15.15 16.62
C GLY A 111 -14.89 -15.16 16.62
N GLU A 112 -14.26 -14.13 16.02
CA GLU A 112 -12.79 -13.97 16.03
C GLU A 112 -12.24 -13.93 17.47
N ALA A 113 -12.92 -13.22 18.37
CA ALA A 113 -12.54 -13.15 19.78
C ALA A 113 -12.60 -14.53 20.46
N VAL A 114 -13.67 -15.30 20.22
CA VAL A 114 -13.86 -16.65 20.78
C VAL A 114 -12.79 -17.62 20.27
N ASP A 115 -12.52 -17.62 18.96
CA ASP A 115 -11.49 -18.48 18.36
C ASP A 115 -10.10 -18.19 18.92
N LEU A 116 -9.80 -16.91 19.13
CA LEU A 116 -8.53 -16.47 19.68
C LEU A 116 -8.34 -16.93 21.13
N ILE A 117 -9.41 -16.94 21.94
CA ILE A 117 -9.39 -17.48 23.31
C ILE A 117 -9.24 -19.00 23.31
N HIS A 118 -9.90 -19.71 22.40
CA HIS A 118 -9.70 -21.15 22.24
C HIS A 118 -8.23 -21.48 21.96
N ARG A 119 -7.57 -20.72 21.07
CA ARG A 119 -6.13 -20.86 20.81
C ARG A 119 -5.29 -20.54 22.05
N ALA A 120 -5.57 -19.41 22.70
CA ALA A 120 -4.85 -18.96 23.89
C ALA A 120 -4.86 -20.01 25.02
N VAL A 121 -6.03 -20.58 25.31
CA VAL A 121 -6.20 -21.61 26.34
C VAL A 121 -5.46 -22.91 25.97
N ALA A 122 -5.38 -23.24 24.67
CA ALA A 122 -4.67 -24.43 24.20
C ALA A 122 -3.14 -24.27 24.21
N SER A 123 -2.62 -23.05 24.05
CA SER A 123 -1.18 -22.76 23.95
C SER A 123 -0.60 -22.19 25.24
N ARG A 124 -0.49 -22.98 26.30
CA ARG A 124 0.28 -22.64 27.51
C ARG A 124 1.79 -22.83 27.27
N GLN A 125 2.41 -22.00 26.43
CA GLN A 125 3.87 -21.91 26.35
C GLN A 125 4.36 -20.50 26.71
N PRO A 126 5.44 -20.37 27.50
CA PRO A 126 5.91 -19.10 28.00
C PRO A 126 6.66 -18.30 26.92
N SER A 127 6.18 -17.09 26.65
CA SER A 127 6.89 -16.09 25.86
C SER A 127 7.59 -15.10 26.80
N GLN A 128 8.90 -15.26 27.04
CA GLN A 128 9.78 -14.22 27.64
C GLN A 128 10.26 -13.33 26.47
N HIS A 129 10.18 -11.99 26.43
CA HIS A 129 11.03 -11.05 27.14
C HIS A 129 10.52 -9.59 27.05
N ARG A 130 11.34 -8.69 27.60
CA ARG A 130 11.27 -7.27 28.02
C ARG A 130 10.93 -6.24 26.92
N ALA A 131 10.14 -5.23 27.27
CA ALA A 131 9.86 -4.06 26.45
C ALA A 131 10.91 -2.95 26.70
N GLU A 132 11.42 -2.35 25.64
CA GLU A 132 12.17 -1.08 25.66
C GLU A 132 11.34 -0.05 24.89
N GLN A 133 11.16 1.14 25.46
CA GLN A 133 10.35 2.20 24.84
C GLN A 133 11.09 2.83 23.65
N PRO A 134 10.50 2.90 22.44
CA PRO A 134 11.08 3.68 21.36
C PRO A 134 10.59 5.13 21.39
N GLU A 135 11.53 6.05 21.15
CA GLU A 135 11.26 7.46 20.88
C GLU A 135 10.40 7.62 19.61
N ALA A 136 9.41 8.51 19.69
CA ALA A 136 8.52 8.83 18.58
C ALA A 136 9.25 9.64 17.50
N THR A 137 9.07 9.24 16.23
CA THR A 137 8.81 10.13 15.07
C THR A 137 8.95 9.36 13.75
N THR A 138 7.86 8.76 13.27
CA THR A 138 7.29 8.85 11.90
C THR A 138 6.02 8.01 11.96
N GLU A 139 4.90 8.66 12.27
CA GLU A 139 3.65 7.96 12.58
C GLU A 139 2.98 7.47 11.29
N ILE A 140 2.88 6.15 11.13
CA ILE A 140 1.93 5.60 10.16
C ILE A 140 0.57 5.65 10.85
N LEU A 141 -0.34 6.45 10.26
CA LEU A 141 -1.70 6.65 10.76
C LEU A 141 -2.70 5.82 9.97
N GLY A 142 -3.71 5.32 10.67
CA GLY A 142 -4.85 4.64 10.08
C GLY A 142 -5.79 4.06 11.14
N GLU A 143 -7.09 4.24 10.95
CA GLU A 143 -8.17 3.70 11.79
C GLU A 143 -8.94 2.59 11.08
N ALA A 144 -8.97 2.61 9.74
CA ALA A 144 -9.66 1.63 8.92
C ALA A 144 -9.19 0.19 9.22
N THR A 145 -10.14 -0.75 9.25
CA THR A 145 -9.88 -2.18 9.57
C THR A 145 -8.76 -2.78 8.72
N ALA A 146 -8.70 -2.44 7.42
CA ALA A 146 -7.65 -2.90 6.52
C ALA A 146 -6.24 -2.44 6.94
N MET A 147 -6.10 -1.25 7.53
CA MET A 147 -4.82 -0.78 8.09
C MET A 147 -4.50 -1.42 9.43
N GLN A 148 -5.51 -1.73 10.24
CA GLN A 148 -5.31 -2.46 11.51
C GLN A 148 -4.69 -3.83 11.28
N GLU A 149 -5.10 -4.54 10.22
CA GLU A 149 -4.49 -5.82 9.82
C GLU A 149 -3.02 -5.66 9.45
N VAL A 150 -2.66 -4.59 8.75
CA VAL A 150 -1.26 -4.26 8.42
C VAL A 150 -0.46 -3.99 9.70
N PHE A 151 -1.00 -3.21 10.64
CA PHE A 151 -0.35 -2.93 11.91
C PHE A 151 -0.15 -4.19 12.76
N ARG A 152 -1.13 -5.09 12.80
CA ARG A 152 -1.00 -6.42 13.44
C ARG A 152 0.11 -7.24 12.80
N ALA A 153 0.18 -7.28 11.46
CA ALA A 153 1.23 -8.00 10.75
C ALA A 153 2.61 -7.44 11.09
N ILE A 154 2.77 -6.11 11.10
CA ILE A 154 4.03 -5.45 11.49
C ILE A 154 4.39 -5.78 12.95
N GLY A 155 3.42 -5.70 13.87
CA GLY A 155 3.61 -6.02 15.29
C GLY A 155 4.04 -7.46 15.53
N ARG A 156 3.51 -8.43 14.77
CA ARG A 156 3.96 -9.84 14.84
C ARG A 156 5.37 -10.03 14.25
N LEU A 157 5.73 -9.25 13.25
CA LEU A 157 7.02 -9.37 12.53
C LEU A 157 8.15 -8.56 13.15
N SER A 158 7.86 -7.67 14.09
CA SER A 158 8.83 -6.83 14.80
C SER A 158 9.97 -7.69 15.36
N ARG A 159 9.66 -8.79 16.05
CA ARG A 159 10.64 -9.66 16.71
C ARG A 159 11.38 -10.64 15.79
N SER A 160 11.10 -10.63 14.49
CA SER A 160 11.66 -11.60 13.54
C SER A 160 12.58 -10.91 12.54
N SER A 161 13.66 -11.59 12.14
CA SER A 161 14.54 -11.15 11.04
C SER A 161 14.13 -11.73 9.68
N VAL A 162 12.95 -12.34 9.57
CA VAL A 162 12.44 -12.92 8.33
C VAL A 162 12.26 -11.86 7.23
N THR A 163 12.51 -12.28 5.99
CA THR A 163 12.28 -11.49 4.78
C THR A 163 10.82 -11.18 4.58
N VAL A 164 10.50 -9.91 4.33
CA VAL A 164 9.13 -9.43 4.13
C VAL A 164 9.01 -8.85 2.73
N LEU A 165 7.96 -9.25 2.01
CA LEU A 165 7.54 -8.66 0.75
C LEU A 165 6.33 -7.75 0.99
N ILE A 166 6.49 -6.47 0.67
CA ILE A 166 5.48 -5.43 0.82
C ILE A 166 4.86 -5.15 -0.55
N ASN A 167 3.58 -5.49 -0.71
CA ASN A 167 2.83 -5.23 -1.93
C ASN A 167 1.88 -4.06 -1.72
N GLY A 168 1.84 -3.13 -2.67
CA GLY A 168 0.89 -2.03 -2.63
C GLY A 168 1.15 -1.01 -3.74
N GLU A 169 0.11 -0.28 -4.11
CA GLU A 169 0.18 0.75 -5.15
C GLU A 169 1.22 1.83 -4.82
N SER A 170 1.59 2.62 -5.82
CA SER A 170 2.49 3.75 -5.61
C SER A 170 1.84 4.76 -4.65
N GLY A 171 2.62 5.26 -3.69
CA GLY A 171 2.16 6.27 -2.74
C GLY A 171 1.31 5.75 -1.58
N THR A 172 1.20 4.44 -1.34
CA THR A 172 0.46 3.88 -0.18
C THR A 172 1.23 3.90 1.14
N GLY A 173 2.55 4.16 1.11
CA GLY A 173 3.40 4.20 2.30
C GLY A 173 4.32 2.99 2.51
N LYS A 174 4.65 2.22 1.46
CA LYS A 174 5.52 1.03 1.53
C LYS A 174 6.85 1.27 2.26
N GLU A 175 7.52 2.40 1.97
CA GLU A 175 8.78 2.76 2.64
C GLU A 175 8.60 3.00 4.14
N LEU A 176 7.51 3.66 4.54
CA LEU A 176 7.22 3.89 5.96
C LEU A 176 7.04 2.56 6.69
N VAL A 177 6.33 1.61 6.09
CA VAL A 177 6.17 0.26 6.66
C VAL A 177 7.52 -0.45 6.77
N ALA A 178 8.39 -0.36 5.77
CA ALA A 178 9.73 -0.93 5.82
C ALA A 178 10.60 -0.32 6.93
N ARG A 179 10.54 1.01 7.10
CA ARG A 179 11.24 1.71 8.20
C ARG A 179 10.73 1.28 9.55
N ALA A 180 9.42 1.12 9.71
CA ALA A 180 8.83 0.65 10.95
C ALA A 180 9.22 -0.79 11.28
N LEU A 181 9.20 -1.69 10.30
CA LEU A 181 9.68 -3.07 10.46
C LEU A 181 11.15 -3.13 10.90
N HIS A 182 11.98 -2.19 10.46
CA HIS A 182 13.37 -2.08 10.91
C HIS A 182 13.48 -1.51 12.33
N ARG A 183 12.79 -0.39 12.62
CA ARG A 183 12.81 0.28 13.92
C ARG A 183 12.43 -0.65 15.07
N HIS A 184 11.43 -1.49 14.83
CA HIS A 184 10.91 -2.42 15.84
C HIS A 184 11.57 -3.80 15.76
N SER A 185 12.70 -3.93 15.07
CA SER A 185 13.42 -5.20 14.93
C SER A 185 14.57 -5.38 15.88
N PRO A 186 15.06 -6.62 16.08
CA PRO A 186 16.33 -6.86 16.78
C PRO A 186 17.54 -6.14 16.15
N ARG A 187 17.40 -5.61 14.92
CA ARG A 187 18.43 -4.89 14.17
C ARG A 187 18.17 -3.38 14.11
N SER A 188 17.33 -2.84 15.00
CA SER A 188 16.95 -1.41 15.04
C SER A 188 18.15 -0.47 15.26
N SER A 189 19.20 -0.94 15.93
CA SER A 189 20.46 -0.22 16.12
C SER A 189 21.40 -0.28 14.91
N GLY A 190 21.13 -1.18 13.96
CA GLY A 190 21.90 -1.34 12.73
C GLY A 190 21.48 -0.35 11.64
N PRO A 191 22.21 -0.31 10.50
CA PRO A 191 21.88 0.60 9.40
C PRO A 191 20.58 0.20 8.69
N PHE A 192 19.74 1.20 8.37
CA PHE A 192 18.65 1.06 7.40
C PHE A 192 19.07 1.65 6.06
N VAL A 193 19.29 0.79 5.05
CA VAL A 193 19.68 1.21 3.71
C VAL A 193 18.51 1.00 2.76
N ALA A 194 17.94 2.09 2.24
CA ALA A 194 16.88 2.05 1.24
C ALA A 194 17.45 2.22 -0.17
N LEU A 195 16.98 1.40 -1.10
CA LEU A 195 17.35 1.46 -2.50
C LEU A 195 16.11 1.30 -3.38
N ASN A 196 15.82 2.29 -4.22
CA ASN A 196 14.74 2.24 -5.19
C ASN A 196 15.28 1.81 -6.56
N MET A 197 14.84 0.65 -7.06
CA MET A 197 15.34 0.08 -8.32
C MET A 197 14.93 0.93 -9.53
N ALA A 198 13.72 1.49 -9.53
CA ALA A 198 13.21 2.28 -10.65
C ALA A 198 13.95 3.62 -10.84
N ALA A 199 14.59 4.14 -9.80
CA ALA A 199 15.34 5.40 -9.85
C ALA A 199 16.77 5.26 -10.38
N ILE A 200 17.31 4.04 -10.48
CA ILE A 200 18.71 3.79 -10.83
C ILE A 200 18.78 3.24 -12.26
N PRO A 201 19.61 3.83 -13.14
CA PRO A 201 19.84 3.27 -14.46
C PRO A 201 20.30 1.80 -14.37
N HIS A 202 19.75 0.93 -15.22
CA HIS A 202 20.04 -0.51 -15.18
C HIS A 202 21.54 -0.83 -15.15
N ASP A 203 22.35 -0.12 -15.95
CA ASP A 203 23.80 -0.34 -16.04
C ASP A 203 24.56 -0.01 -14.73
N LEU A 204 24.00 0.82 -13.86
CA LEU A 204 24.62 1.22 -12.58
C LEU A 204 24.08 0.43 -11.39
N MET A 205 22.98 -0.30 -11.56
CA MET A 205 22.29 -0.99 -10.47
C MET A 205 23.17 -2.07 -9.82
N GLU A 206 23.94 -2.81 -10.62
CA GLU A 206 24.89 -3.81 -10.12
C GLU A 206 25.94 -3.19 -9.20
N SER A 207 26.51 -2.07 -9.64
CA SER A 207 27.56 -1.33 -8.94
C SER A 207 27.05 -0.66 -7.67
N GLU A 208 25.81 -0.16 -7.67
CA GLU A 208 25.17 0.38 -6.45
C GLU A 208 24.88 -0.73 -5.43
N LEU A 209 24.34 -1.88 -5.85
CA LEU A 209 23.99 -2.99 -4.96
C LEU A 209 25.22 -3.67 -4.35
N PHE A 210 26.17 -4.09 -5.18
CA PHE A 210 27.30 -4.94 -4.78
C PHE A 210 28.62 -4.17 -4.64
N GLY A 211 28.71 -2.92 -5.11
CA GLY A 211 29.95 -2.18 -5.13
C GLY A 211 30.90 -2.66 -6.22
N HIS A 212 31.98 -1.93 -6.45
CA HIS A 212 32.95 -2.26 -7.49
C HIS A 212 34.39 -2.00 -7.03
N GLU A 213 35.32 -2.76 -7.59
CA GLU A 213 36.74 -2.49 -7.46
C GLU A 213 37.21 -1.46 -8.49
N LYS A 214 38.35 -0.82 -8.20
CA LYS A 214 39.02 0.06 -9.15
C LYS A 214 39.31 -0.68 -10.46
N GLY A 215 38.86 -0.13 -11.58
CA GLY A 215 39.04 -0.71 -12.91
C GLY A 215 38.00 -1.75 -13.33
N ALA A 216 36.93 -1.95 -12.55
CA ALA A 216 35.88 -2.92 -12.88
C ALA A 216 35.12 -2.61 -14.18
N PHE A 217 34.98 -1.34 -14.55
CA PHE A 217 34.38 -0.87 -15.80
C PHE A 217 34.96 0.50 -16.20
N THR A 218 34.67 0.96 -17.42
CA THR A 218 35.12 2.26 -17.92
C THR A 218 34.54 3.40 -17.08
N GLY A 219 35.38 4.06 -16.28
CA GLY A 219 34.96 5.10 -15.32
C GLY A 219 35.13 4.74 -13.84
N ALA A 220 35.42 3.47 -13.52
CA ALA A 220 35.67 3.00 -12.15
C ALA A 220 37.06 3.42 -11.64
N GLN A 221 37.26 4.72 -11.35
CA GLN A 221 38.55 5.25 -10.91
C GLN A 221 38.91 4.91 -9.45
N GLN A 222 37.90 4.62 -8.62
CA GLN A 222 38.04 4.30 -7.20
C GLN A 222 37.19 3.09 -6.84
N THR A 223 37.54 2.39 -5.77
CA THR A 223 36.70 1.32 -5.20
C THR A 223 35.51 1.94 -4.48
N ARG A 224 34.31 1.38 -4.66
CA ARG A 224 33.08 1.86 -4.01
C ARG A 224 32.37 0.72 -3.28
N ARG A 225 31.96 0.97 -2.03
CA ARG A 225 31.19 0.04 -1.21
C ARG A 225 29.74 -0.03 -1.69
N GLY A 226 29.22 -1.23 -1.90
CA GLY A 226 27.84 -1.45 -2.31
C GLY A 226 26.83 -1.29 -1.18
N ARG A 227 25.53 -1.27 -1.51
CA ARG A 227 24.46 -1.19 -0.51
C ARG A 227 24.38 -2.40 0.41
N PHE A 228 24.68 -3.60 -0.09
CA PHE A 228 24.76 -4.80 0.77
C PHE A 228 25.82 -4.64 1.87
N GLU A 229 26.97 -4.07 1.52
CA GLU A 229 28.05 -3.85 2.48
C GLU A 229 27.74 -2.72 3.47
N GLN A 230 27.00 -1.70 3.03
CA GLN A 230 26.53 -0.61 3.89
C GLN A 230 25.42 -1.06 4.86
N ALA A 231 24.66 -2.07 4.48
CA ALA A 231 23.53 -2.61 5.24
C ALA A 231 23.93 -3.75 6.19
N ASP A 232 25.22 -4.09 6.26
CA ASP A 232 25.72 -5.19 7.10
C ASP A 232 25.36 -4.99 8.58
N GLY A 233 24.86 -6.05 9.23
CA GLY A 233 24.30 -6.01 10.58
C GLY A 233 22.93 -5.31 10.70
N GLY A 234 22.39 -4.78 9.60
CA GLY A 234 21.17 -3.97 9.57
C GLY A 234 20.09 -4.53 8.65
N THR A 235 19.42 -3.63 7.92
CA THR A 235 18.31 -3.93 7.01
C THR A 235 18.52 -3.24 5.66
N LEU A 236 18.37 -4.00 4.58
CA LEU A 236 18.35 -3.51 3.21
C LEU A 236 16.90 -3.53 2.70
N PHE A 237 16.38 -2.33 2.42
CA PHE A 237 15.08 -2.14 1.81
C PHE A 237 15.22 -1.98 0.29
N LEU A 238 14.64 -2.91 -0.46
CA LEU A 238 14.62 -2.94 -1.92
C LEU A 238 13.23 -2.51 -2.42
N ASP A 239 13.09 -1.23 -2.76
CA ASP A 239 11.85 -0.70 -3.33
C ASP A 239 11.79 -0.94 -4.83
N GLU A 240 10.60 -1.24 -5.31
CA GLU A 240 10.30 -1.65 -6.68
C GLU A 240 11.15 -2.84 -7.18
N ILE A 241 11.21 -3.91 -6.38
CA ILE A 241 11.97 -5.13 -6.70
C ILE A 241 11.59 -5.76 -8.05
N GLY A 242 10.36 -5.53 -8.53
CA GLY A 242 9.87 -6.00 -9.83
C GLY A 242 10.62 -5.44 -11.04
N ASP A 243 11.29 -4.29 -10.87
CA ASP A 243 12.09 -3.62 -11.92
C ASP A 243 13.55 -4.10 -11.95
N MET A 244 13.91 -5.09 -11.11
CA MET A 244 15.26 -5.67 -11.09
C MET A 244 15.55 -6.50 -12.36
N PRO A 245 16.66 -6.23 -13.08
CA PRO A 245 17.14 -7.04 -14.19
C PRO A 245 17.41 -8.51 -13.85
N ALA A 246 17.18 -9.41 -14.80
CA ALA A 246 17.28 -10.86 -14.61
C ALA A 246 18.69 -11.35 -14.19
N ASP A 247 19.74 -10.69 -14.67
CA ASP A 247 21.14 -10.94 -14.29
C ASP A 247 21.39 -10.62 -12.82
N LEU A 248 20.78 -9.54 -12.30
CA LEU A 248 20.87 -9.17 -10.88
C LEU A 248 20.01 -10.07 -9.98
N GLN A 249 18.86 -10.53 -10.48
CA GLN A 249 18.01 -11.50 -9.76
C GLN A 249 18.79 -12.77 -9.39
N THR A 250 19.62 -13.28 -10.31
CA THR A 250 20.45 -14.48 -10.06
C THR A 250 21.49 -14.24 -8.97
N ARG A 251 22.04 -13.03 -8.89
CA ARG A 251 23.02 -12.68 -7.84
C ARG A 251 22.34 -12.46 -6.49
N LEU A 252 21.21 -11.75 -6.48
CA LEU A 252 20.41 -11.56 -5.27
C LEU A 252 19.99 -12.90 -4.67
N LEU A 253 19.60 -13.87 -5.50
CA LEU A 253 19.27 -15.23 -5.06
C LEU A 253 20.44 -15.89 -4.32
N ARG A 254 21.69 -15.73 -4.80
CA ARG A 254 22.89 -16.26 -4.13
C ARG A 254 23.12 -15.58 -2.79
N VAL A 255 22.94 -14.26 -2.70
CA VAL A 255 23.06 -13.53 -1.43
C VAL A 255 22.03 -14.02 -0.41
N LEU A 256 20.78 -14.22 -0.85
CA LEU A 256 19.70 -14.75 -0.03
C LEU A 256 19.90 -16.22 0.38
N ALA A 257 20.71 -16.98 -0.35
CA ALA A 257 20.99 -18.38 -0.04
C ALA A 257 22.20 -18.55 0.87
N ASP A 258 23.31 -17.88 0.54
CA ASP A 258 24.62 -18.14 1.12
C ASP A 258 25.13 -16.99 2.02
N GLY A 259 24.45 -15.83 2.02
CA GLY A 259 24.90 -14.63 2.74
C GLY A 259 26.19 -14.03 2.17
N GLN A 260 26.56 -14.40 0.94
CA GLN A 260 27.82 -14.00 0.31
C GLN A 260 27.58 -13.36 -1.06
N PHE A 261 28.44 -12.38 -1.40
CA PHE A 261 28.46 -11.76 -2.72
C PHE A 261 29.88 -11.34 -3.14
N TYR A 262 30.02 -10.94 -4.40
CA TYR A 262 31.26 -10.43 -4.97
C TYR A 262 31.05 -9.00 -5.46
N ARG A 263 32.02 -8.12 -5.22
CA ARG A 263 32.08 -6.81 -5.89
C ARG A 263 32.23 -7.01 -7.40
N VAL A 264 31.73 -6.05 -8.18
CA VAL A 264 31.96 -6.02 -9.63
C VAL A 264 33.48 -5.96 -9.87
N GLY A 265 33.98 -6.91 -10.66
CA GLY A 265 35.41 -7.04 -10.96
C GLY A 265 36.26 -7.71 -9.86
N SER A 266 35.67 -8.18 -8.76
CA SER A 266 36.37 -8.90 -7.69
C SER A 266 36.07 -10.40 -7.72
N HIS A 267 37.05 -11.20 -7.31
CA HIS A 267 36.90 -12.65 -7.09
C HIS A 267 36.88 -13.03 -5.61
N THR A 268 36.99 -12.04 -4.71
CA THR A 268 36.94 -12.26 -3.27
C THR A 268 35.50 -12.23 -2.80
N ALA A 269 35.04 -13.34 -2.23
CA ALA A 269 33.71 -13.40 -1.62
C ALA A 269 33.68 -12.55 -0.35
N MET A 270 32.61 -11.77 -0.18
CA MET A 270 32.32 -11.03 1.03
C MET A 270 31.07 -11.60 1.67
N GLN A 271 31.13 -11.82 2.98
CA GLN A 271 30.00 -12.28 3.76
C GLN A 271 29.36 -11.08 4.46
N VAL A 272 28.04 -11.00 4.40
CA VAL A 272 27.25 -9.96 5.09
C VAL A 272 26.03 -10.58 5.73
N ASP A 273 25.64 -10.02 6.87
CA ASP A 273 24.40 -10.39 7.55
C ASP A 273 23.39 -9.26 7.44
N VAL A 274 22.45 -9.39 6.49
CA VAL A 274 21.51 -8.31 6.15
C VAL A 274 20.08 -8.85 6.14
N ARG A 275 19.18 -8.18 6.87
CA ARG A 275 17.75 -8.44 6.74
C ARG A 275 17.24 -7.78 5.45
N ILE A 276 16.59 -8.55 4.58
CA ILE A 276 16.01 -8.00 3.35
C ILE A 276 14.53 -7.70 3.55
N ILE A 277 14.11 -6.50 3.19
CA ILE A 277 12.71 -6.11 3.03
C ILE A 277 12.54 -5.68 1.58
N ALA A 278 11.61 -6.28 0.85
CA ALA A 278 11.35 -5.94 -0.55
C ALA A 278 9.98 -5.29 -0.68
N ALA A 279 9.82 -4.34 -1.60
CA ALA A 279 8.55 -3.71 -1.92
C ALA A 279 8.30 -3.66 -3.43
N THR A 280 7.03 -3.76 -3.83
CA THR A 280 6.63 -3.57 -5.23
C THR A 280 5.16 -3.19 -5.37
N HIS A 281 4.84 -2.42 -6.40
CA HIS A 281 3.45 -2.20 -6.85
C HIS A 281 2.97 -3.21 -7.90
N GLN A 282 3.88 -4.00 -8.46
CA GLN A 282 3.59 -4.90 -9.57
C GLN A 282 3.09 -6.26 -9.07
N ASP A 283 2.33 -6.94 -9.92
CA ASP A 283 1.84 -8.30 -9.69
C ASP A 283 2.96 -9.30 -10.00
N MET A 284 3.62 -9.81 -8.95
CA MET A 284 4.78 -10.68 -9.07
C MET A 284 4.43 -12.02 -9.70
N ASP A 285 3.25 -12.57 -9.39
CA ASP A 285 2.79 -13.84 -9.95
C ASP A 285 2.68 -13.75 -11.48
N LYS A 286 2.13 -12.64 -11.99
CA LYS A 286 2.08 -12.37 -13.44
C LYS A 286 3.47 -12.18 -14.06
N ARG A 287 4.39 -11.51 -13.36
CA ARG A 287 5.77 -11.32 -13.88
C ARG A 287 6.56 -12.61 -13.92
N VAL A 288 6.36 -13.50 -12.96
CA VAL A 288 6.93 -14.84 -12.96
C VAL A 288 6.37 -15.65 -14.13
N ALA A 289 5.04 -15.65 -14.31
CA ALA A 289 4.40 -16.32 -15.45
C ALA A 289 4.87 -15.79 -16.82
N ALA A 290 5.17 -14.50 -16.90
CA ALA A 290 5.72 -13.87 -18.11
C ALA A 290 7.25 -14.07 -18.30
N GLY A 291 7.93 -14.73 -17.36
CA GLY A 291 9.38 -14.94 -17.41
C GLY A 291 10.23 -13.69 -17.16
N LEU A 292 9.61 -12.60 -16.68
CA LEU A 292 10.29 -11.34 -16.35
C LEU A 292 10.91 -11.34 -14.95
N PHE A 293 10.46 -12.24 -14.09
CA PHE A 293 10.99 -12.42 -12.74
C PHE A 293 11.20 -13.90 -12.45
N ARG A 294 12.32 -14.26 -11.81
CA ARG A 294 12.65 -15.66 -11.54
C ARG A 294 11.80 -16.19 -10.38
N GLU A 295 11.19 -17.34 -10.60
CA GLU A 295 10.33 -18.04 -9.63
C GLU A 295 11.09 -18.40 -8.34
N ASP A 296 12.32 -18.89 -8.46
CA ASP A 296 13.17 -19.24 -7.31
C ASP A 296 13.47 -18.05 -6.38
N LEU A 297 13.71 -16.88 -6.96
CA LEU A 297 13.90 -15.64 -6.20
C LEU A 297 12.60 -15.17 -5.57
N TYR A 298 11.49 -15.24 -6.31
CA TYR A 298 10.18 -14.84 -5.79
C TYR A 298 9.83 -15.64 -4.53
N HIS A 299 10.00 -16.96 -4.55
CA HIS A 299 9.72 -17.80 -3.38
C HIS A 299 10.61 -17.47 -2.16
N ARG A 300 11.86 -17.04 -2.36
CA ARG A 300 12.74 -16.62 -1.26
C ARG A 300 12.41 -15.23 -0.71
N LEU A 301 11.85 -14.35 -1.53
CA LEU A 301 11.42 -13.01 -1.09
C LEU A 301 10.03 -13.06 -0.44
N ASN A 302 9.14 -13.88 -0.97
CA ASN A 302 7.75 -14.00 -0.54
C ASN A 302 7.58 -14.98 0.64
N VAL A 303 8.37 -14.81 1.70
CA VAL A 303 8.23 -15.61 2.93
C VAL A 303 7.02 -15.12 3.74
N ILE A 304 6.96 -13.81 3.97
CA ILE A 304 5.81 -13.14 4.56
C ILE A 304 5.40 -11.98 3.65
N ARG A 305 4.12 -11.92 3.30
CA ARG A 305 3.55 -10.87 2.46
C ARG A 305 2.72 -9.90 3.30
N ILE A 306 3.01 -8.61 3.17
CA ILE A 306 2.17 -7.53 3.70
C ILE A 306 1.55 -6.79 2.52
N GLN A 307 0.22 -6.81 2.44
CA GLN A 307 -0.53 -6.08 1.43
C GLN A 307 -1.00 -4.74 2.00
N LEU A 308 -0.47 -3.62 1.50
CA LEU A 308 -0.99 -2.30 1.85
C LEU A 308 -2.27 -2.02 1.05
N PRO A 309 -3.37 -1.62 1.71
CA PRO A 309 -4.58 -1.19 1.04
C PRO A 309 -4.36 0.15 0.32
N ALA A 310 -4.98 0.29 -0.85
CA ALA A 310 -5.06 1.57 -1.54
C ALA A 310 -5.93 2.55 -0.75
N LEU A 311 -5.72 3.86 -0.89
CA LEU A 311 -6.44 4.88 -0.11
C LEU A 311 -7.96 4.80 -0.31
N ARG A 312 -8.41 4.48 -1.53
CA ARG A 312 -9.83 4.24 -1.85
C ARG A 312 -10.47 3.04 -1.15
N GLN A 313 -9.67 2.10 -0.62
CA GLN A 313 -10.13 0.95 0.17
C GLN A 313 -10.18 1.27 1.68
N ARG A 314 -9.66 2.43 2.08
CA ARG A 314 -9.61 2.93 3.46
C ARG A 314 -10.02 4.41 3.51
N ARG A 315 -11.17 4.72 2.92
CA ARG A 315 -11.68 6.10 2.79
C ARG A 315 -11.90 6.78 4.15
N GLU A 316 -12.17 5.98 5.19
CA GLU A 316 -12.32 6.41 6.59
C GLU A 316 -11.04 7.05 7.16
N ASP A 317 -9.86 6.71 6.63
CA ASP A 317 -8.59 7.30 7.07
C ASP A 317 -8.33 8.68 6.48
N ILE A 318 -9.06 9.08 5.43
CA ILE A 318 -8.78 10.31 4.66
C ILE A 318 -8.89 11.57 5.55
N PRO A 319 -9.93 11.75 6.39
CA PRO A 319 -10.01 12.91 7.28
C PRO A 319 -8.84 13.00 8.26
N LEU A 320 -8.48 11.88 8.89
CA LEU A 320 -7.36 11.78 9.83
C LEU A 320 -6.04 12.16 9.16
N LEU A 321 -5.77 11.56 7.99
CA LEU A 321 -4.57 11.82 7.20
C LEU A 321 -4.51 13.28 6.72
N ALA A 322 -5.63 13.82 6.22
CA ALA A 322 -5.67 15.18 5.73
C ALA A 322 -5.42 16.20 6.83
N LYS A 323 -6.00 15.99 8.02
CA LYS A 323 -5.73 16.82 9.21
C LYS A 323 -4.25 16.78 9.60
N HIS A 324 -3.65 15.59 9.58
CA HIS A 324 -2.22 15.44 9.85
C HIS A 324 -1.36 16.18 8.82
N PHE A 325 -1.59 15.97 7.52
CA PHE A 325 -0.78 16.63 6.48
C PHE A 325 -0.96 18.14 6.42
N LEU A 326 -2.15 18.66 6.71
CA LEU A 326 -2.36 20.11 6.83
C LEU A 326 -1.57 20.69 8.01
N ALA A 327 -1.53 20.00 9.15
CA ALA A 327 -0.72 20.40 10.29
C ALA A 327 0.79 20.34 9.99
N THR A 328 1.27 19.26 9.38
CA THR A 328 2.67 19.11 8.99
C THR A 328 3.08 20.18 7.98
N ALA A 329 2.28 20.41 6.94
CA ALA A 329 2.55 21.45 5.94
C ALA A 329 2.55 22.86 6.56
N ALA A 330 1.66 23.11 7.52
CA ALA A 330 1.61 24.39 8.23
C ALA A 330 2.85 24.62 9.11
N GLN A 331 3.35 23.57 9.78
CA GLN A 331 4.62 23.62 10.52
C GLN A 331 5.82 23.87 9.60
N GLU A 332 5.90 23.18 8.46
CA GLU A 332 6.97 23.37 7.48
C GLU A 332 7.00 24.80 6.90
N LEU A 333 5.81 25.39 6.68
CA LEU A 333 5.66 26.73 6.11
C LEU A 333 5.57 27.83 7.18
N ASN A 334 5.62 27.47 8.46
CA ASN A 334 5.48 28.37 9.62
C ASN A 334 4.20 29.24 9.54
N VAL A 335 3.06 28.61 9.22
CA VAL A 335 1.73 29.21 9.17
C VAL A 335 0.77 28.45 10.09
N GLU A 336 -0.42 29.01 10.32
CA GLU A 336 -1.47 28.28 11.05
C GLU A 336 -2.05 27.14 10.20
N PRO A 337 -2.38 25.99 10.82
CA PRO A 337 -2.99 24.87 10.12
C PRO A 337 -4.37 25.25 9.59
N LYS A 338 -4.61 24.91 8.33
CA LYS A 338 -5.93 25.06 7.71
C LYS A 338 -6.89 24.00 8.26
N VAL A 339 -8.17 24.32 8.30
CA VAL A 339 -9.24 23.41 8.70
C VAL A 339 -10.08 23.05 7.48
N LEU A 340 -10.39 21.77 7.28
CA LEU A 340 -11.27 21.36 6.20
C LEU A 340 -12.73 21.66 6.56
N ASN A 341 -13.45 22.28 5.63
CA ASN A 341 -14.91 22.34 5.73
C ASN A 341 -15.50 20.92 5.66
N PRO A 342 -16.56 20.58 6.43
CA PRO A 342 -17.17 19.24 6.39
C PRO A 342 -17.64 18.78 5.01
N VAL A 343 -18.01 19.71 4.11
CA VAL A 343 -18.37 19.40 2.72
C VAL A 343 -17.14 18.98 1.91
N VAL A 344 -16.01 19.67 2.12
CA VAL A 344 -14.73 19.32 1.50
C VAL A 344 -14.25 17.96 2.00
N GLU A 345 -14.33 17.71 3.30
CA GLU A 345 -13.95 16.42 3.89
C GLU A 345 -14.70 15.25 3.25
N LYS A 346 -16.03 15.35 3.11
CA LYS A 346 -16.84 14.35 2.40
C LYS A 346 -16.44 14.20 0.95
N MET A 347 -16.20 15.30 0.24
CA MET A 347 -15.74 15.26 -1.15
C MET A 347 -14.40 14.52 -1.27
N LEU A 348 -13.44 14.78 -0.37
CA LEU A 348 -12.15 14.10 -0.37
C LEU A 348 -12.31 12.59 -0.11
N MET A 349 -13.28 12.17 0.71
CA MET A 349 -13.57 10.76 0.97
C MET A 349 -14.17 10.02 -0.24
N GLU A 350 -14.84 10.74 -1.14
CA GLU A 350 -15.48 10.15 -2.32
C GLU A 350 -14.52 9.92 -3.49
N LEU A 351 -13.39 10.63 -3.51
CA LEU A 351 -12.37 10.54 -4.56
C LEU A 351 -11.57 9.23 -4.52
N ASP A 352 -11.06 8.81 -5.69
CA ASP A 352 -10.35 7.53 -5.84
C ASP A 352 -8.85 7.57 -5.51
N TRP A 353 -8.24 8.75 -5.47
CA TRP A 353 -6.83 8.98 -5.13
C TRP A 353 -5.85 8.01 -5.83
N PRO A 354 -5.67 8.08 -7.16
CA PRO A 354 -4.76 7.19 -7.89
C PRO A 354 -3.29 7.27 -7.43
N GLY A 355 -2.86 8.40 -6.87
CA GLY A 355 -1.53 8.54 -6.25
C GLY A 355 -1.53 8.28 -4.73
N ASN A 356 -2.62 7.72 -4.20
CA ASN A 356 -2.82 7.33 -2.81
C ASN A 356 -2.44 8.44 -1.81
N VAL A 357 -1.78 8.08 -0.70
CA VAL A 357 -1.42 8.98 0.40
C VAL A 357 -0.49 10.10 -0.08
N ARG A 358 0.43 9.81 -1.02
CA ARG A 358 1.33 10.81 -1.59
C ARG A 358 0.57 11.91 -2.35
N GLN A 359 -0.50 11.56 -3.07
CA GLN A 359 -1.35 12.55 -3.74
C GLN A 359 -2.13 13.39 -2.73
N LEU A 360 -2.67 12.77 -1.68
CA LEU A 360 -3.36 13.46 -0.61
C LEU A 360 -2.42 14.45 0.10
N GLU A 361 -1.22 14.01 0.49
CA GLU A 361 -0.19 14.86 1.11
C GLU A 361 0.13 16.08 0.24
N ASN A 362 0.42 15.87 -1.05
CA ASN A 362 0.71 16.95 -1.99
C ASN A 362 -0.46 17.92 -2.14
N THR A 363 -1.70 17.40 -2.11
CA THR A 363 -2.91 18.23 -2.17
C THR A 363 -3.05 19.09 -0.92
N CYS A 364 -2.82 18.52 0.28
CA CYS A 364 -2.82 19.27 1.53
C CYS A 364 -1.75 20.35 1.56
N ARG A 365 -0.51 20.03 1.13
CA ARG A 365 0.59 21.01 0.99
C ARG A 365 0.20 22.16 0.06
N TRP A 366 -0.41 21.84 -1.09
CA TRP A 366 -0.87 22.83 -2.05
C TRP A 366 -2.00 23.70 -1.49
N LEU A 367 -2.97 23.12 -0.76
CA LEU A 367 -4.04 23.84 -0.10
C LEU A 367 -3.53 24.81 0.97
N THR A 368 -2.52 24.42 1.75
CA THR A 368 -1.90 25.32 2.74
C THR A 368 -1.35 26.60 2.11
N VAL A 369 -0.83 26.52 0.88
CA VAL A 369 -0.26 27.66 0.15
C VAL A 369 -1.32 28.46 -0.62
N MET A 370 -2.26 27.79 -1.28
CA MET A 370 -3.17 28.42 -2.25
C MET A 370 -4.52 28.83 -1.66
N ALA A 371 -5.00 28.18 -0.60
CA ALA A 371 -6.26 28.53 0.03
C ALA A 371 -6.15 29.89 0.73
N SER A 372 -7.05 30.82 0.39
CA SER A 372 -7.02 32.19 0.91
C SER A 372 -7.51 32.28 2.36
N GLY A 373 -8.48 31.43 2.73
CA GLY A 373 -9.07 31.38 4.08
C GLY A 373 -8.42 30.34 4.99
N GLN A 374 -8.65 30.44 6.31
CA GLN A 374 -8.21 29.41 7.29
C GLN A 374 -9.03 28.12 7.16
N GLU A 375 -10.30 28.26 6.79
CA GLU A 375 -11.16 27.15 6.39
C GLU A 375 -11.04 26.91 4.88
N VAL A 376 -10.81 25.66 4.49
CA VAL A 376 -10.75 25.23 3.09
C VAL A 376 -12.16 24.97 2.59
N VAL A 377 -12.58 25.70 1.55
CA VAL A 377 -13.89 25.54 0.91
C VAL A 377 -13.76 24.78 -0.43
N PRO A 378 -14.86 24.23 -0.99
CA PRO A 378 -14.80 23.45 -2.24
C PRO A 378 -14.18 24.21 -3.42
N GLU A 379 -14.32 25.53 -3.44
CA GLU A 379 -13.74 26.42 -4.46
C GLU A 379 -12.21 26.50 -4.40
N ASP A 380 -11.60 26.17 -3.26
CA ASP A 380 -10.16 26.15 -3.09
C ASP A 380 -9.52 24.88 -3.67
N LEU A 381 -10.27 23.78 -3.84
CA LEU A 381 -9.71 22.51 -4.34
C LEU A 381 -9.18 22.63 -5.78
N PRO A 382 -8.14 21.90 -6.20
CA PRO A 382 -7.73 21.87 -7.61
C PRO A 382 -8.88 21.46 -8.54
N ALA A 383 -8.99 22.08 -9.72
CA ALA A 383 -10.04 21.77 -10.71
C ALA A 383 -10.11 20.27 -11.04
N GLN A 384 -8.96 19.60 -11.11
CA GLN A 384 -8.84 18.16 -11.36
C GLN A 384 -9.57 17.30 -10.32
N LEU A 385 -9.55 17.70 -9.04
CA LEU A 385 -10.25 16.99 -7.97
C LEU A 385 -11.75 17.33 -7.96
N ARG A 386 -12.11 18.56 -8.34
CA ARG A 386 -13.52 18.97 -8.50
C ARG A 386 -14.23 18.26 -9.66
N ASP A 387 -13.54 18.06 -10.78
CA ASP A 387 -14.10 17.42 -11.97
C ASP A 387 -14.15 15.88 -11.83
N SER A 388 -13.19 15.29 -11.11
CA SER A 388 -13.19 13.84 -10.82
C SER A 388 -14.39 13.41 -9.97
N GLY A 389 -14.80 14.24 -9.00
CA GLY A 389 -16.00 13.99 -8.19
C GLY A 389 -17.33 14.19 -8.94
N ARG A 390 -17.33 14.90 -10.08
CA ARG A 390 -18.53 15.08 -10.93
C ARG A 390 -18.74 13.90 -11.88
N ASN A 391 -17.66 13.33 -12.40
CA ASN A 391 -17.74 12.17 -13.30
C ASN A 391 -18.15 10.88 -12.57
N SER A 392 -17.75 10.70 -11.30
CA SER A 392 -18.19 9.55 -10.49
C SER A 392 -19.70 9.59 -10.18
N CYS A 393 -20.26 10.78 -9.92
CA CYS A 393 -21.70 10.95 -9.70
C CYS A 393 -22.55 10.72 -10.97
N GLN A 394 -22.07 11.16 -12.14
CA GLN A 394 -22.80 10.95 -13.41
C GLN A 394 -22.82 9.47 -13.85
N HIS A 395 -21.76 8.71 -13.56
CA HIS A 395 -21.75 7.26 -13.80
C HIS A 395 -22.67 6.50 -12.85
N ALA A 396 -22.73 6.88 -11.57
CA ALA A 396 -23.60 6.24 -10.58
C ALA A 396 -25.12 6.46 -10.86
N GLU A 397 -25.51 7.63 -11.37
CA GLU A 397 -26.90 7.92 -11.76
C GLU A 397 -27.32 7.21 -13.06
N GLN A 398 -26.39 6.96 -13.98
CA GLN A 398 -26.66 6.21 -15.21
C GLN A 398 -26.78 4.69 -14.98
N GLU A 399 -25.96 4.10 -14.10
CA GLU A 399 -26.05 2.66 -13.78
C GLU A 399 -27.31 2.30 -12.99
N SER A 400 -27.73 3.17 -12.06
CA SER A 400 -28.97 2.98 -11.29
C SER A 400 -30.24 3.16 -12.13
N SER A 401 -30.18 3.99 -13.18
CA SER A 401 -31.28 4.14 -14.15
C SER A 401 -31.38 2.94 -15.12
N GLN A 402 -30.24 2.35 -15.53
CA GLN A 402 -30.22 1.20 -16.44
C GLN A 402 -30.64 -0.13 -15.77
N GLN A 403 -30.52 -0.26 -14.44
CA GLN A 403 -30.97 -1.47 -13.72
C GLN A 403 -32.48 -1.50 -13.43
N LEU A 404 -33.19 -0.36 -13.52
CA LEU A 404 -34.65 -0.31 -13.38
C LEU A 404 -35.39 -0.67 -14.68
N ASP A 405 -34.76 -0.45 -15.85
CA ASP A 405 -35.37 -0.76 -17.15
C ASP A 405 -35.16 -2.23 -17.58
N ALA A 406 -34.13 -2.90 -17.08
CA ALA A 406 -33.85 -4.31 -17.39
C ALA A 406 -34.83 -5.31 -16.73
N ALA A 407 -35.60 -4.89 -15.72
CA ALA A 407 -36.55 -5.75 -15.01
C ALA A 407 -37.96 -5.81 -15.64
N ASN A 408 -38.27 -4.94 -16.62
CA ASN A 408 -39.62 -4.79 -17.19
C ASN A 408 -39.77 -5.25 -18.66
N HIS A 409 -38.78 -5.95 -19.23
CA HIS A 409 -38.82 -6.40 -20.64
C HIS A 409 -38.50 -7.88 -20.82
N ALA A 410 -39.19 -8.75 -20.08
CA ALA A 410 -39.12 -10.21 -20.27
C ALA A 410 -40.51 -10.84 -20.42
N SER A 411 -41.31 -10.40 -21.40
CA SER A 411 -42.44 -11.18 -21.93
C SER A 411 -43.06 -10.55 -23.17
N HIS A 412 -42.59 -10.94 -24.37
CA HIS A 412 -43.42 -11.38 -25.49
C HIS A 412 -42.56 -11.73 -26.72
N LYS A 413 -42.77 -12.94 -27.28
CA LYS A 413 -42.26 -13.40 -28.57
C LYS A 413 -43.27 -13.05 -29.67
N SER A 414 -42.79 -12.56 -30.83
CA SER A 414 -43.14 -13.03 -32.19
C SER A 414 -42.59 -12.10 -33.30
N GLU A 415 -41.70 -12.66 -34.13
CA GLU A 415 -41.43 -12.53 -35.59
C GLU A 415 -41.72 -11.24 -36.43
N PRO A 416 -41.07 -11.09 -37.61
CA PRO A 416 -40.39 -9.87 -38.04
C PRO A 416 -41.16 -9.05 -39.08
N ASP A 417 -40.85 -7.75 -39.18
CA ASP A 417 -40.94 -7.03 -40.45
C ASP A 417 -40.08 -5.75 -40.45
N ASP A 418 -39.60 -5.44 -41.65
CA ASP A 418 -38.69 -4.38 -42.05
C ASP A 418 -39.23 -2.94 -41.93
N TYR A 419 -38.28 -2.00 -42.04
CA TYR A 419 -38.37 -0.57 -42.36
C TYR A 419 -38.53 0.46 -41.21
N ALA A 420 -37.34 0.98 -40.84
CA ALA A 420 -36.95 2.40 -40.92
C ALA A 420 -37.54 3.42 -39.92
N GLY A 421 -36.62 4.03 -39.15
CA GLY A 421 -36.65 5.48 -38.94
C GLY A 421 -36.30 5.96 -37.54
N ASN A 422 -35.13 6.60 -37.46
CA ASN A 422 -34.75 7.68 -36.54
C ASN A 422 -34.29 7.31 -35.13
N ASP A 423 -32.97 7.08 -35.03
CA ASP A 423 -32.24 7.36 -33.79
C ASP A 423 -31.41 8.64 -34.00
N GLU A 424 -31.80 9.70 -33.31
CA GLU A 424 -31.12 10.99 -33.27
C GLU A 424 -29.81 10.82 -32.47
N LEU A 425 -28.77 10.39 -33.19
CA LEU A 425 -27.39 10.53 -32.78
C LEU A 425 -27.05 12.02 -32.66
N THR A 426 -26.87 12.50 -31.44
CA THR A 426 -26.14 13.74 -31.17
C THR A 426 -24.73 13.61 -31.73
N THR A 427 -24.55 14.14 -32.93
CA THR A 427 -23.27 14.28 -33.61
C THR A 427 -22.40 15.25 -32.83
N ASN A 428 -21.52 14.73 -31.97
CA ASN A 428 -20.31 15.44 -31.61
C ASN A 428 -19.42 15.43 -32.87
N SER A 429 -19.35 16.58 -33.55
CA SER A 429 -18.71 16.73 -34.87
C SER A 429 -17.18 16.58 -34.85
N ASP A 430 -16.57 16.25 -33.71
CA ASP A 430 -15.12 16.25 -33.50
C ASP A 430 -14.52 14.89 -33.11
N ASP A 431 -15.30 13.80 -33.10
CA ASP A 431 -14.74 12.47 -32.81
C ASP A 431 -14.06 11.86 -34.05
N TRP A 432 -12.82 12.28 -34.31
CA TRP A 432 -11.96 11.76 -35.37
C TRP A 432 -11.65 10.26 -35.23
N THR A 433 -11.88 9.66 -34.06
CA THR A 433 -11.58 8.24 -33.83
C THR A 433 -12.64 7.33 -34.46
N ARG A 434 -13.87 7.82 -34.67
CA ARG A 434 -14.97 7.04 -35.24
C ARG A 434 -14.72 6.62 -36.70
N PRO A 435 -14.27 7.48 -37.63
CA PRO A 435 -13.86 7.05 -38.97
C PRO A 435 -12.71 6.03 -38.97
N LEU A 436 -11.77 6.15 -38.03
CA LEU A 436 -10.64 5.22 -37.90
C LEU A 436 -11.11 3.84 -37.40
N ALA A 437 -12.03 3.80 -36.44
CA ALA A 437 -12.65 2.58 -35.95
C ALA A 437 -13.40 1.84 -37.07
N LEU A 438 -14.23 2.55 -37.84
CA LEU A 438 -14.95 1.99 -38.99
C LEU A 438 -14.00 1.41 -40.06
N TRP A 439 -12.86 2.09 -40.31
CA TRP A 439 -11.84 1.56 -41.22
C TRP A 439 -11.19 0.28 -40.66
N ALA A 440 -10.87 0.24 -39.37
CA ALA A 440 -10.24 -0.92 -38.73
C ALA A 440 -11.18 -2.14 -38.76
N GLU A 441 -12.45 -1.96 -38.40
CA GLU A 441 -13.48 -3.01 -38.45
C GLU A 441 -13.64 -3.58 -39.86
N LYS A 442 -13.75 -2.71 -40.88
CA LYS A 442 -13.86 -3.14 -42.28
C LYS A 442 -12.61 -3.88 -42.76
N THR A 443 -11.44 -3.43 -42.35
CA THR A 443 -10.15 -4.02 -42.77
C THR A 443 -9.96 -5.40 -42.15
N LEU A 444 -10.33 -5.58 -40.88
CA LEU A 444 -10.32 -6.87 -40.18
C LEU A 444 -11.39 -7.82 -40.74
N ALA A 445 -12.58 -7.33 -41.05
CA ALA A 445 -13.65 -8.13 -41.67
C ALA A 445 -13.25 -8.69 -43.04
N ASN A 446 -12.34 -8.03 -43.75
CA ASN A 446 -11.78 -8.49 -45.03
C ASN A 446 -10.62 -9.50 -44.88
N GLY A 447 -10.27 -9.91 -43.65
CA GLY A 447 -9.23 -10.90 -43.39
C GLY A 447 -7.80 -10.37 -43.44
N ASN A 448 -7.60 -9.04 -43.40
CA ASN A 448 -6.27 -8.47 -43.34
C ASN A 448 -5.71 -8.53 -41.91
N HIS A 449 -4.44 -8.92 -41.79
CA HIS A 449 -3.69 -8.95 -40.53
C HIS A 449 -2.61 -7.86 -40.53
N HIS A 450 -2.04 -7.55 -39.36
CA HIS A 450 -1.01 -6.51 -39.21
C HIS A 450 -1.46 -5.09 -39.63
N ILE A 451 -2.73 -4.75 -39.45
CA ILE A 451 -3.31 -3.46 -39.87
C ILE A 451 -2.62 -2.22 -39.27
N LEU A 452 -1.89 -2.37 -38.16
CA LEU A 452 -1.10 -1.29 -37.56
C LEU A 452 0.06 -0.86 -38.45
N ASP A 453 0.66 -1.77 -39.22
CA ASP A 453 1.76 -1.48 -40.14
C ASP A 453 1.28 -0.56 -41.28
N ASP A 454 -0.01 -0.61 -41.62
CA ASP A 454 -0.65 0.27 -42.60
C ASP A 454 -1.21 1.56 -41.99
N ALA A 455 -1.77 1.48 -40.77
CA ALA A 455 -2.46 2.59 -40.13
C ALA A 455 -1.48 3.62 -39.56
N LEU A 456 -0.43 3.16 -38.88
CA LEU A 456 0.50 4.02 -38.15
C LEU A 456 1.27 4.98 -39.08
N PRO A 457 1.82 4.55 -40.25
CA PRO A 457 2.48 5.47 -41.17
C PRO A 457 1.53 6.54 -41.75
N LYS A 458 0.25 6.18 -41.98
CA LYS A 458 -0.77 7.12 -42.51
C LYS A 458 -1.15 8.16 -41.47
N LEU A 459 -1.31 7.75 -40.22
CA LEU A 459 -1.58 8.65 -39.11
C LEU A 459 -0.40 9.60 -38.88
N GLU A 460 0.82 9.05 -38.74
CA GLU A 460 2.03 9.85 -38.56
C GLU A 460 2.22 10.86 -39.70
N ARG A 461 2.05 10.45 -40.96
CA ARG A 461 2.14 11.34 -42.12
C ARG A 461 1.12 12.48 -42.06
N THR A 462 -0.12 12.17 -41.69
CA THR A 462 -1.20 13.17 -41.60
C THR A 462 -0.89 14.23 -40.54
N LEU A 463 -0.45 13.78 -39.36
CA LEU A 463 -0.09 14.67 -38.25
C LEU A 463 1.14 15.51 -38.56
N ILE A 464 2.18 14.91 -39.16
CA ILE A 464 3.39 15.63 -39.58
C ILE A 464 3.06 16.71 -40.61
N ASN A 465 2.22 16.40 -41.61
CA ASN A 465 1.82 17.37 -42.63
C ASN A 465 1.01 18.52 -42.03
N ALA A 466 0.06 18.23 -41.14
CA ALA A 466 -0.73 19.24 -40.45
C ALA A 466 0.16 20.17 -39.60
N ALA A 467 1.10 19.60 -38.84
CA ALA A 467 2.03 20.37 -38.03
C ALA A 467 2.97 21.24 -38.88
N LEU A 468 3.51 20.70 -39.98
CA LEU A 468 4.38 21.47 -40.90
C LEU A 468 3.61 22.57 -41.64
N ALA A 469 2.36 22.33 -42.03
CA ALA A 469 1.52 23.35 -42.65
C ALA A 469 1.22 24.49 -41.68
N TYR A 470 0.88 24.16 -40.42
CA TYR A 470 0.62 25.15 -39.38
C TYR A 470 1.86 26.00 -39.05
N THR A 471 3.04 25.39 -39.02
CA THR A 471 4.30 26.10 -38.71
C THR A 471 5.03 26.65 -39.94
N GLN A 472 4.38 26.68 -41.12
CA GLN A 472 4.97 27.16 -42.37
C GLN A 472 6.31 26.49 -42.72
N GLY A 473 6.45 25.20 -42.41
CA GLY A 473 7.64 24.41 -42.69
C GLY A 473 8.74 24.50 -41.62
N HIS A 474 8.52 25.21 -40.50
CA HIS A 474 9.48 25.29 -39.40
C HIS A 474 9.53 23.97 -38.61
N ARG A 475 10.49 23.11 -38.98
CA ARG A 475 10.63 21.73 -38.45
C ARG A 475 10.82 21.65 -36.93
N GLN A 476 11.53 22.61 -36.32
CA GLN A 476 11.75 22.59 -34.87
C GLN A 476 10.45 22.87 -34.09
N GLU A 477 9.63 23.79 -34.60
CA GLU A 477 8.35 24.13 -33.98
C GLU A 477 7.29 23.07 -34.26
N ALA A 478 7.28 22.48 -35.47
CA ALA A 478 6.42 21.33 -35.78
C ALA A 478 6.72 20.13 -34.87
N ALA A 479 8.00 19.88 -34.57
CA ALA A 479 8.39 18.81 -33.65
C ALA A 479 7.88 19.10 -32.23
N ARG A 480 7.97 20.35 -31.78
CA ARG A 480 7.45 20.79 -30.47
C ARG A 480 5.94 20.60 -30.36
N LEU A 481 5.18 20.95 -31.40
CA LEU A 481 3.71 20.76 -31.43
C LEU A 481 3.29 19.30 -31.40
N LEU A 482 4.11 18.41 -31.98
CA LEU A 482 3.88 16.96 -31.96
C LEU A 482 4.45 16.26 -30.72
N GLY A 483 5.06 16.99 -29.78
CA GLY A 483 5.70 16.41 -28.59
C GLY A 483 6.97 15.59 -28.90
N TRP A 484 7.60 15.83 -30.05
CA TRP A 484 8.78 15.10 -30.53
C TRP A 484 10.05 15.95 -30.47
N GLY A 485 11.20 15.27 -30.37
CA GLY A 485 12.49 15.90 -30.61
C GLY A 485 12.70 16.21 -32.10
N ARG A 486 13.44 17.29 -32.41
CA ARG A 486 13.76 17.70 -33.80
C ARG A 486 14.37 16.56 -34.63
N ASN A 487 15.26 15.77 -34.05
CA ASN A 487 15.92 14.65 -34.74
C ASN A 487 14.93 13.52 -35.05
N THR A 488 13.96 13.28 -34.15
CA THR A 488 12.89 12.30 -34.35
C THR A 488 11.99 12.70 -35.51
N LEU A 489 11.55 13.96 -35.56
CA LEU A 489 10.76 14.47 -36.69
C LEU A 489 11.54 14.36 -38.02
N THR A 490 12.82 14.72 -38.01
CA THR A 490 13.66 14.66 -39.22
C THR A 490 13.82 13.22 -39.74
N ARG A 491 13.99 12.25 -38.83
CA ARG A 491 14.03 10.83 -39.18
C ARG A 491 12.69 10.35 -39.75
N LYS A 492 11.58 10.69 -39.09
CA LYS A 492 10.22 10.30 -39.53
C LYS A 492 9.82 10.90 -40.86
N ILE A 493 10.18 12.15 -41.15
CA ILE A 493 9.99 12.78 -42.47
C ILE A 493 10.70 11.98 -43.57
N LYS A 494 11.91 11.49 -43.30
CA LYS A 494 12.70 10.68 -44.24
C LYS A 494 12.14 9.26 -44.38
N GLU A 495 11.76 8.60 -43.28
CA GLU A 495 11.16 7.26 -43.29
C GLU A 495 9.82 7.23 -44.03
N LEU A 496 9.02 8.30 -43.92
CA LEU A 496 7.69 8.40 -44.50
C LEU A 496 7.66 9.10 -45.88
N ASN A 497 8.82 9.43 -46.46
CA ASN A 497 8.97 10.14 -47.75
C ASN A 497 8.10 11.40 -47.86
N ILE A 498 8.11 12.25 -46.83
CA ILE A 498 7.32 13.48 -46.79
C ILE A 498 8.18 14.62 -47.34
N GLY A 499 7.90 15.08 -48.57
CA GLY A 499 8.56 16.26 -49.17
C GLY A 499 9.39 16.06 -50.43
N GLU A 500 9.18 15.01 -51.23
CA GLU A 500 9.57 14.98 -52.65
C GLU A 500 8.31 15.04 -53.52
N ASN A 501 7.78 16.25 -53.71
CA ASN A 501 7.01 16.71 -54.87
C ASN A 501 6.79 18.23 -54.77
#